data_AF-A0A9P0FN62-F1
#
_entry.id   AF-A0A9P0FN62-F1
#
_cell.length_a   1.000
_cell.length_b   1.000
_cell.length_c   1.000
_cell.angle_alpha   90.00
_cell.angle_beta   90.00
_cell.angle_gamma   90.00
#
_symmetry.space_group_name_H-M   'P 1'
#
loop_
_entity.id
_entity.type
_entity.pdbx_description
1 polymer ?
#
loop_
_entity_poly.entity_id
_entity_poly.type
_entity_poly.pdbx_seq_one_letter_code
_entity_poly.pdbx_strand_id
1 'polypeptide(L)'
;MSVVISLGNFDGTEKLDYEDTVAKAFQLLQTVTETSSYSTSSPNIRIKCVRIWDLWNDGTNGQAQIIQGGPGWNSVKVHYQSQFGRGMKFKLQVFI
;
A
#
# COMPACT_ATOMS: atom_id res chain seq x y z
N MET A 1 8.43 5.31 -10.82
CA MET A 1 7.92 4.64 -9.61
C MET A 1 8.26 5.53 -8.44
N SER A 2 7.25 6.04 -7.75
CA SER A 2 7.41 6.93 -6.61
C SER A 2 6.84 6.29 -5.35
N VAL A 3 7.43 6.57 -4.20
CA VAL A 3 6.81 6.25 -2.91
C VAL A 3 5.68 7.25 -2.69
N VAL A 4 4.47 6.75 -2.45
CA VAL A 4 3.34 7.59 -2.06
C VAL A 4 3.23 7.66 -0.54
N ILE A 5 3.44 6.53 0.15
CA ILE A 5 3.47 6.46 1.61
C ILE A 5 4.65 5.61 2.05
N SER A 6 5.42 6.13 3.00
CA SER A 6 6.36 5.34 3.79
C SER A 6 6.12 5.67 5.26
N LEU A 7 5.62 4.70 6.02
CA LEU A 7 5.47 4.84 7.47
C LEU A 7 6.45 3.92 8.18
N GLY A 8 7.05 4.42 9.26
CA GLY A 8 8.08 3.73 10.02
C GLY A 8 9.49 4.07 9.56
N ASN A 9 10.45 3.86 10.45
CA ASN A 9 11.86 3.93 10.10
C ASN A 9 12.19 2.63 9.35
N PHE A 10 12.68 2.77 8.13
CA PHE A 10 13.25 1.67 7.37
C PHE A 10 14.73 1.95 7.24
N ASP A 11 15.53 1.21 7.99
CA ASP A 11 17.00 1.28 7.91
C ASP A 11 17.57 0.27 6.90
N GLY A 12 16.73 -0.62 6.37
CA GLY A 12 17.11 -1.64 5.39
C GLY A 12 17.49 -2.97 6.02
N THR A 13 17.44 -3.08 7.34
CA THR A 13 17.66 -4.34 8.06
C THR A 13 16.37 -5.13 8.28
N GLU A 14 15.21 -4.48 8.10
CA GLU A 14 13.91 -5.10 8.31
C GLU A 14 13.60 -6.15 7.23
N LYS A 15 12.91 -7.22 7.64
CA LYS A 15 12.57 -8.32 6.73
C LYS A 15 11.28 -7.99 6.00
N LEU A 16 11.27 -8.11 4.67
CA LEU A 16 10.03 -8.11 3.88
C LEU A 16 9.21 -9.35 4.26
N ASP A 17 8.04 -9.14 4.86
CA ASP A 17 7.13 -10.23 5.20
C ASP A 17 5.99 -10.38 4.20
N TYR A 18 5.56 -9.25 3.60
CA TYR A 18 4.46 -9.25 2.65
C TYR A 18 4.67 -8.24 1.53
N GLU A 19 4.41 -8.69 0.31
CA GLU A 19 4.34 -7.85 -0.88
C GLU A 19 3.07 -8.19 -1.67
N ASP A 20 2.36 -7.15 -2.10
CA ASP A 20 1.19 -7.27 -2.96
C ASP A 20 1.21 -6.19 -4.05
N THR A 21 0.68 -6.53 -5.22
CA THR A 21 0.52 -5.61 -6.33
C THR A 21 -0.96 -5.48 -6.68
N VAL A 22 -1.51 -4.30 -6.37
CA VAL A 22 -2.90 -3.96 -6.64
C VAL A 22 -2.98 -3.25 -7.98
N ALA A 23 -3.51 -3.93 -8.98
CA ALA A 23 -3.74 -3.36 -10.32
C ALA A 23 -5.22 -3.42 -10.68
N LYS A 24 -5.81 -2.28 -11.05
CA LYS A 24 -7.18 -2.22 -11.56
C LYS A 24 -7.21 -1.38 -12.84
N ALA A 25 -7.93 -1.88 -13.84
CA ALA A 25 -8.17 -1.14 -15.09
C ALA A 25 -9.03 0.10 -14.83
N PHE A 26 -8.96 1.08 -15.74
CA PHE A 26 -9.84 2.24 -15.67
C PHE A 26 -11.30 1.84 -15.82
N GLN A 27 -12.18 2.66 -15.25
CA GLN A 27 -13.62 2.55 -15.45
C GLN A 27 -14.15 3.89 -15.96
N LEU A 28 -15.05 3.84 -16.93
CA LEU A 28 -15.57 5.04 -17.58
C LEU A 28 -16.40 5.86 -16.58
N LEU A 29 -16.14 7.17 -16.50
CA LEU A 29 -16.88 8.13 -15.66
C LEU A 29 -16.94 7.77 -14.16
N GLN A 30 -15.96 7.03 -13.64
CA GLN A 30 -15.87 6.73 -12.21
C GLN A 30 -14.43 6.61 -11.72
N THR A 31 -14.25 6.71 -10.41
CA THR A 31 -13.02 6.30 -9.73
C THR A 31 -13.08 4.80 -9.42
N VAL A 32 -11.92 4.17 -9.34
CA VAL A 32 -11.77 2.77 -8.95
C VAL A 32 -11.14 2.74 -7.57
N THR A 33 -11.68 1.93 -6.67
CA THR A 33 -11.13 1.76 -5.33
C THR A 33 -10.84 0.30 -5.05
N GLU A 34 -9.88 0.04 -4.17
CA GLU A 34 -9.56 -1.30 -3.67
C GLU A 34 -9.07 -1.19 -2.23
N THR A 35 -9.17 -2.28 -1.47
CA THR A 35 -8.60 -2.35 -0.12
C THR A 35 -7.76 -3.62 0.03
N SER A 36 -6.51 -3.47 0.45
CA SER A 36 -5.65 -4.60 0.83
C SER A 36 -5.55 -4.67 2.36
N SER A 37 -5.57 -5.88 2.89
CA SER A 37 -5.40 -6.14 4.32
C SER A 37 -4.28 -7.16 4.51
N TYR A 38 -3.41 -6.89 5.46
CA TYR A 38 -2.36 -7.81 5.87
C TYR A 38 -2.35 -7.94 7.39
N SER A 39 -2.06 -9.14 7.87
CA SER A 39 -1.81 -9.46 9.27
C SER A 39 -0.58 -10.34 9.38
N THR A 40 0.28 -10.07 10.37
CA THR A 40 1.45 -10.88 10.65
C THR A 40 1.04 -12.30 11.06
N SER A 41 1.92 -13.26 10.80
CA SER A 41 1.70 -14.67 11.14
C SER A 41 1.50 -14.93 12.65
N SER A 42 1.98 -14.01 13.49
CA SER A 42 1.84 -14.07 14.95
C SER A 42 1.44 -12.71 15.52
N PRO A 43 0.58 -12.66 16.56
CA PRO A 43 0.15 -11.41 17.19
C PRO A 43 1.27 -10.68 17.96
N ASN A 44 2.42 -11.31 18.17
CA ASN A 44 3.58 -10.69 18.84
C ASN A 44 4.54 -10.00 17.88
N ILE A 45 4.40 -10.24 16.57
CA ILE A 45 5.20 -9.58 15.54
C ILE A 45 4.60 -8.21 15.30
N ARG A 46 5.46 -7.20 15.22
CA ARG A 46 5.08 -5.81 14.94
C ARG A 46 5.63 -5.40 13.60
N ILE A 47 4.76 -4.84 12.78
CA ILE A 47 5.14 -4.16 11.56
C ILE A 47 6.08 -3.02 11.93
N LYS A 48 7.22 -2.96 11.25
CA LYS A 48 8.24 -1.91 11.43
C LYS A 48 8.05 -0.81 10.41
N CYS A 49 7.82 -1.21 9.17
CA CYS A 49 7.64 -0.28 8.07
C CYS A 49 6.55 -0.75 7.11
N VAL A 50 5.80 0.21 6.58
CA VAL A 50 4.87 -0.01 5.47
C VAL A 50 5.25 0.95 4.36
N ARG A 51 5.49 0.41 3.16
CA ARG A 51 5.77 1.18 1.96
C ARG A 51 4.70 0.92 0.92
N ILE A 52 4.20 2.00 0.34
CA ILE A 52 3.24 1.97 -0.76
C ILE A 52 3.83 2.76 -1.91
N TRP A 53 3.99 2.10 -3.05
CA TRP A 53 4.54 2.67 -4.26
C TRP A 53 3.45 2.82 -5.30
N ASP A 54 3.40 3.98 -5.95
CA ASP A 54 2.69 4.12 -7.22
C ASP A 54 3.60 3.60 -8.34
N LEU A 55 3.13 2.55 -9.01
CA LEU A 55 3.85 1.92 -10.12
C LEU A 55 3.57 2.62 -11.45
N TRP A 56 2.56 3.49 -11.50
CA TRP A 56 2.33 4.33 -12.66
C TRP A 56 3.23 5.56 -12.60
N ASN A 57 3.95 5.79 -13.70
CA ASN A 57 4.97 6.84 -13.81
C ASN A 57 4.54 7.94 -14.77
N ASP A 58 3.24 8.08 -15.01
CA ASP A 58 2.60 8.96 -16.00
C ASP A 58 1.92 10.18 -15.34
N GLY A 59 2.14 10.40 -14.04
CA GLY A 59 1.56 11.54 -13.30
C GLY A 59 0.08 11.37 -12.96
N THR A 60 -0.48 10.16 -13.09
CA THR A 60 -1.89 9.86 -12.80
C THR A 60 -2.22 9.62 -11.34
N ASN A 61 -1.24 9.81 -10.45
CA ASN A 61 -1.31 9.89 -8.99
C ASN A 61 -2.64 9.43 -8.42
N GLY A 62 -2.81 8.11 -8.33
CA GLY A 62 -3.84 7.57 -7.45
C GLY A 62 -3.49 7.90 -6.00
N GLN A 63 -4.45 7.79 -5.11
CA GLN A 63 -4.25 7.97 -3.69
C GLN A 63 -4.20 6.61 -2.99
N ALA A 64 -3.29 6.49 -2.03
CA ALA A 64 -3.29 5.39 -1.09
C ALA A 64 -3.40 5.97 0.32
N GLN A 65 -4.06 5.25 1.22
CA GLN A 65 -4.22 5.64 2.62
C GLN A 65 -4.22 4.40 3.50
N ILE A 66 -3.45 4.42 4.57
CA ILE A 66 -3.60 3.44 5.65
C ILE A 66 -4.82 3.84 6.47
N ILE A 67 -5.84 2.98 6.47
CA ILE A 67 -7.11 3.22 7.17
C ILE A 67 -7.20 2.46 8.50
N GLN A 68 -6.29 1.51 8.74
CA GLN A 68 -6.20 0.77 10.00
C GLN A 68 -4.80 0.17 10.20
N GLY A 69 -4.32 0.13 11.45
CA GLY A 69 -3.07 -0.54 11.81
C GLY A 69 -1.80 0.20 11.34
N GLY A 70 -0.79 -0.56 10.89
CA GLY A 70 0.49 -0.03 10.40
C GLY A 70 1.66 -0.27 11.36
N PRO A 71 2.74 0.53 11.29
CA PRO A 71 3.90 0.37 12.17
C PRO A 71 3.52 0.35 13.66
N GLY A 72 4.11 -0.58 14.41
CA GLY A 72 3.78 -0.83 15.82
C GLY A 72 2.56 -1.73 16.05
N TRP A 73 1.81 -2.09 15.00
CA TRP A 73 0.70 -3.04 15.04
C TRP A 73 1.08 -4.37 14.37
N ASN A 74 0.26 -5.39 14.54
CA ASN A 74 0.40 -6.70 13.87
C ASN A 74 -0.42 -6.80 12.57
N SER A 75 -1.07 -5.72 12.14
CA SER A 75 -1.89 -5.70 10.94
C SER A 75 -1.88 -4.32 10.32
N VAL A 76 -2.16 -4.26 9.02
CA VAL A 76 -2.37 -3.02 8.28
C VAL A 76 -3.47 -3.20 7.26
N LYS A 77 -4.32 -2.19 7.12
CA LYS A 77 -5.31 -2.10 6.05
C LYS A 77 -5.07 -0.82 5.27
N VAL A 78 -4.97 -0.98 3.95
CA VAL A 78 -4.68 0.10 3.02
C VAL A 78 -5.83 0.24 2.03
N HIS A 79 -6.33 1.45 1.90
CA HIS A 79 -7.29 1.83 0.87
C HIS A 79 -6.56 2.48 -0.30
N TYR A 80 -6.91 2.10 -1.51
CA TYR A 80 -6.41 2.65 -2.76
C TYR A 80 -7.56 3.25 -3.54
N GLN A 81 -7.31 4.39 -4.17
CA GLN A 81 -8.27 5.07 -5.02
C GLN A 81 -7.57 5.64 -6.26
N SER A 82 -8.11 5.35 -7.44
CA SER A 82 -7.67 5.97 -8.69
C SER A 82 -8.21 7.39 -8.85
N GLN A 83 -7.60 8.14 -9.77
CA GLN A 83 -8.23 9.36 -10.30
C GLN A 83 -9.45 9.03 -11.15
N PHE A 84 -10.36 10.00 -11.28
CA PHE A 84 -11.59 9.86 -12.07
C PHE A 84 -11.29 9.50 -13.53
N GLY A 85 -11.91 8.43 -14.02
CA GLY A 85 -11.74 7.95 -15.39
C GLY A 85 -10.40 7.26 -15.66
N ARG A 86 -9.64 6.89 -14.62
CA ARG A 86 -8.35 6.20 -14.73
C ARG A 86 -8.32 4.91 -13.90
N GLY A 87 -7.40 4.01 -14.23
CA GLY A 87 -7.13 2.82 -13.42
C GLY A 87 -6.13 3.13 -12.30
N MET A 88 -5.49 2.12 -11.76
CA MET A 88 -4.39 2.30 -10.81
C MET A 88 -3.48 1.07 -10.77
N LYS A 89 -2.22 1.29 -10.37
CA LYS A 89 -1.29 0.21 -10.05
C LYS A 89 -0.42 0.57 -8.86
N PHE A 90 -0.67 -0.04 -7.72
CA PHE A 90 0.10 0.13 -6.49
C PHE A 90 0.87 -1.12 -6.11
N LYS A 91 2.02 -0.93 -5.46
CA LYS A 91 2.72 -2.00 -4.75
C LYS A 91 2.73 -1.71 -3.26
N LEU A 92 2.23 -2.64 -2.46
CA LEU A 92 2.31 -2.65 -1.01
C LEU A 92 3.46 -3.53 -0.57
N GLN A 93 4.31 -3.03 0.31
CA GLN A 93 5.36 -3.78 0.99
C GLN A 93 5.26 -3.57 2.49
N VAL A 94 5.27 -4.66 3.24
CA VAL A 94 5.22 -4.65 4.70
C VAL A 94 6.46 -5.33 5.25
N PHE A 95 7.14 -4.63 6.15
CA PHE A 95 8.38 -5.06 6.77
C PHE A 95 8.20 -5.25 8.28
N ILE A 96 8.82 -6.28 8.83
CA ILE A 96 8.77 -6.66 10.27
C ILE A 96 10.15 -6.73 10.89
#